data_AF-A0A972RID1-F1
#
_entry.id   AF-A0A972RID1-F1
#
_cell.length_a   1.000
_cell.length_b   1.000
_cell.length_c   1.000
_cell.angle_alpha   90.00
_cell.angle_beta   90.00
_cell.angle_gamma   90.00
#
_symmetry.space_group_name_H-M   'P 1'
#
loop_
_entity.id
_entity.type
_entity.pdbx_description
1 polymer ?
#
loop_
_entity_poly.entity_id
_entity_poly.type
_entity_poly.pdbx_seq_one_letter_code
_entity_poly.pdbx_strand_id
1 'polypeptide(L)'
;MATTADSQIEAIQSMLASGHRSIRIERHSLVIWGLAGALLCVIGEMLINHQTLPERWQRAVAVVLLLGGVIFSACWLDFRRTRALRRSRDETVSFVQGQVLKLWWLLLGMGILLNFAMVFFGGGYMSYTIWIVLIGLGLFVYGLFSEQALEWGGALLITLAIGMLMFKVPYQGMRWTAVAAFGVGMPLLGFLVTPSGRGVMRRSAESGLWLLLVAVSAWALYTWTAPTRVPDLPVVSLDAFKQQTLAPKYQAVTLPAGTSIPIRISLGGEVIESVIEYPMSITLKKSIDIVLADGKPDGRFRVQGGPWQSRTYDFRLRRLKREAHLGVQGPALEIDLQFWTRP
;
A
#
# COMPACT_ATOMS: atom_id res chain seq x y z
N MET A 1 9.36 42.83 48.31
CA MET A 1 8.85 41.51 48.72
C MET A 1 7.55 41.24 47.98
N ALA A 2 7.63 40.66 46.77
CA ALA A 2 6.49 40.29 45.92
C ALA A 2 6.93 39.17 44.95
N THR A 3 7.65 38.16 45.44
CA THR A 3 8.36 37.16 44.62
C THR A 3 7.80 35.74 44.75
N THR A 4 6.76 35.52 45.55
CA THR A 4 6.23 34.17 45.86
C THR A 4 4.99 33.80 45.06
N ALA A 5 4.11 34.75 44.73
CA ALA A 5 2.89 34.47 43.96
C ALA A 5 3.18 34.35 42.45
N ASP A 6 3.98 35.26 41.89
CA ASP A 6 4.36 35.22 40.47
C ASP A 6 5.21 33.99 40.15
N SER A 7 6.14 33.61 41.04
CA SER A 7 6.93 32.38 40.87
C SER A 7 6.09 31.11 41.02
N GLN A 8 5.03 31.12 41.85
CA GLN A 8 4.08 30.01 41.94
C GLN A 8 3.19 29.91 40.70
N ILE A 9 2.71 31.04 40.15
CA ILE A 9 1.93 31.06 38.91
C ILE A 9 2.81 30.63 37.74
N GLU A 10 4.07 31.05 37.67
CA GLU A 10 5.03 30.63 36.65
C GLU A 10 5.42 29.14 36.81
N ALA A 11 5.51 28.63 38.04
CA ALA A 11 5.67 27.20 38.31
C ALA A 11 4.44 26.39 37.87
N ILE A 12 3.23 26.88 38.14
CA ILE A 12 1.98 26.24 37.71
C ILE A 12 1.85 26.30 36.19
N GLN A 13 2.17 27.44 35.55
CA GLN A 13 2.13 27.61 34.12
C GLN A 13 3.20 26.76 33.42
N SER A 14 4.41 26.64 33.98
CA SER A 14 5.44 25.74 33.45
C SER A 14 5.12 24.26 33.71
N MET A 15 4.47 23.91 34.83
CA MET A 15 3.91 22.56 35.05
C MET A 15 2.76 22.23 34.09
N LEU A 16 1.87 23.19 33.81
CA LEU A 16 0.79 23.02 32.84
C LEU A 16 1.32 22.97 31.40
N ALA A 17 2.30 23.80 31.06
CA ALA A 17 2.94 23.81 29.75
C ALA A 17 3.78 22.54 29.49
N SER A 18 4.50 22.04 30.50
CA SER A 18 5.21 20.75 30.42
C SER A 18 4.23 19.56 30.37
N GLY A 19 3.08 19.66 31.06
CA GLY A 19 2.01 18.67 30.97
C GLY A 19 1.43 18.49 29.55
N HIS A 20 1.42 19.55 28.72
CA HIS A 20 0.91 19.52 27.35
C HIS A 20 1.78 18.72 26.36
N ARG A 21 3.09 18.58 26.61
CA ARG A 21 4.00 17.76 25.80
C ARG A 21 4.65 16.69 26.67
N SER A 22 3.84 15.78 27.17
CA SER A 22 4.28 14.71 28.08
C SER A 22 4.63 13.40 27.38
N ILE A 23 4.47 13.33 26.05
CA ILE A 23 4.57 12.08 25.33
C ILE A 23 5.95 11.92 24.71
N ARG A 24 6.62 10.81 25.04
CA ARG A 24 7.86 10.38 24.41
C ARG A 24 7.67 9.02 23.75
N ILE A 25 7.94 8.94 22.45
CA ILE A 25 8.10 7.66 21.75
C ILE A 25 9.53 7.19 21.94
N GLU A 26 9.65 5.90 22.26
CA GLU A 26 10.94 5.23 22.32
C GLU A 26 11.37 4.81 20.92
N ARG A 27 12.68 4.90 20.65
CA ARG A 27 13.23 4.63 19.32
C ARG A 27 12.94 3.20 18.86
N HIS A 28 12.93 2.24 19.78
CA HIS A 28 12.65 0.84 19.45
C HIS A 28 11.23 0.64 18.93
N SER A 29 10.26 1.46 19.36
CA SER A 29 8.88 1.35 18.89
C SER A 29 8.80 1.62 17.39
N LEU A 30 9.43 2.70 16.91
CA LEU A 30 9.49 3.02 15.47
C LEU A 30 10.20 1.93 14.67
N VAL A 31 11.23 1.29 15.23
CA VAL A 31 11.93 0.16 14.59
C VAL A 31 11.02 -1.07 14.50
N ILE A 32 10.39 -1.46 15.60
CA ILE A 32 9.53 -2.66 15.65
C ILE A 32 8.34 -2.51 14.69
N TRP A 33 7.63 -1.39 14.77
CA TRP A 33 6.48 -1.12 13.90
C TRP A 33 6.91 -0.96 12.44
N GLY A 34 8.09 -0.36 12.19
CA GLY A 34 8.69 -0.24 10.86
C GLY A 34 8.98 -1.60 10.22
N LEU A 35 9.69 -2.46 10.93
CA LEU A 35 10.01 -3.81 10.47
C LEU A 35 8.76 -4.66 10.29
N ALA A 36 7.78 -4.57 11.19
CA ALA A 36 6.51 -5.27 11.07
C ALA A 36 5.73 -4.86 9.81
N GLY A 37 5.66 -3.55 9.52
CA GLY A 37 5.01 -3.03 8.31
C GLY A 37 5.73 -3.46 7.03
N ALA A 38 7.06 -3.41 7.02
CA ALA A 38 7.86 -3.87 5.88
C ALA A 38 7.68 -5.37 5.63
N LEU A 39 7.68 -6.18 6.69
CA LEU A 39 7.47 -7.62 6.63
C LEU A 39 6.10 -7.94 6.02
N LEU A 40 5.04 -7.25 6.45
CA LEU A 40 3.69 -7.41 5.88
C LEU A 40 3.65 -7.07 4.39
N CYS A 41 4.36 -6.02 3.96
CA CYS A 41 4.39 -5.63 2.55
C CYS A 41 5.15 -6.64 1.67
N VAL A 42 6.16 -7.32 2.21
CA VAL A 42 6.91 -8.36 1.48
C VAL A 42 6.13 -9.68 1.45
N ILE A 43 5.67 -10.14 2.62
CA ILE A 43 5.09 -11.48 2.78
C ILE A 43 3.63 -11.54 2.30
N GLY A 44 2.89 -10.44 2.38
CA GLY A 44 1.45 -10.41 2.10
C GLY A 44 1.08 -11.02 0.75
N GLU A 45 1.73 -10.56 -0.33
CA GLU A 45 1.48 -11.06 -1.69
C GLU A 45 2.10 -12.44 -1.95
N MET A 46 3.16 -12.81 -1.20
CA MET A 46 3.79 -14.13 -1.32
C MET A 46 2.92 -15.24 -0.73
N LEU A 47 2.25 -15.00 0.40
CA LEU A 47 1.38 -15.98 1.05
C LEU A 47 -0.04 -15.96 0.45
N ILE A 48 -0.57 -14.78 0.19
CA ILE A 48 -1.98 -14.58 -0.18
C ILE A 48 -2.06 -14.17 -1.64
N ASN A 49 -2.17 -15.17 -2.53
CA ASN A 49 -2.35 -14.95 -3.96
C ASN A 49 -3.59 -15.70 -4.45
N HIS A 50 -4.16 -15.29 -5.60
CA HIS A 50 -5.30 -15.98 -6.21
C HIS A 50 -4.99 -17.44 -6.56
N GLN A 51 -3.71 -17.79 -6.71
CA GLN A 51 -3.25 -19.13 -7.05
C GLN A 51 -3.27 -20.05 -5.83
N THR A 52 -2.94 -19.52 -4.64
CA THR A 52 -2.91 -20.29 -3.39
C THR A 52 -4.29 -20.35 -2.74
N LEU A 53 -5.06 -19.27 -2.81
CA LEU A 53 -6.40 -19.17 -2.22
C LEU A 53 -7.40 -18.63 -3.26
N PRO A 54 -8.07 -19.50 -4.03
CA PRO A 54 -9.00 -19.07 -5.08
C PRO A 54 -10.28 -18.42 -4.50
N GLU A 55 -10.80 -18.95 -3.39
CA GLU A 55 -12.03 -18.45 -2.77
C GLU A 55 -11.80 -17.11 -2.05
N ARG A 56 -12.76 -16.17 -2.20
CA ARG A 56 -12.64 -14.80 -1.66
C ARG A 56 -12.68 -14.75 -0.14
N TRP A 57 -13.56 -15.54 0.48
CA TRP A 57 -13.69 -15.56 1.95
C TRP A 57 -12.43 -16.11 2.62
N GLN A 58 -11.80 -17.14 2.04
CA GLN A 58 -10.54 -17.70 2.54
C GLN A 58 -9.42 -16.66 2.49
N ARG A 59 -9.33 -15.90 1.39
CA ARG A 59 -8.39 -14.78 1.27
C ARG A 59 -8.65 -13.70 2.32
N ALA A 60 -9.91 -13.33 2.54
CA ALA A 60 -10.27 -12.32 3.52
C ALA A 60 -9.86 -12.73 4.93
N VAL A 61 -10.13 -13.98 5.32
CA VAL A 61 -9.71 -14.56 6.61
C VAL A 61 -8.18 -14.60 6.71
N ALA A 62 -7.48 -15.06 5.66
CA ALA A 62 -6.02 -15.11 5.65
C ALA A 62 -5.38 -13.71 5.82
N VAL A 63 -5.94 -12.68 5.18
CA VAL A 63 -5.47 -11.29 5.30
C VAL A 63 -5.64 -10.81 6.75
N VAL A 64 -6.80 -11.04 7.36
CA VAL A 64 -7.07 -10.64 8.74
C VAL A 64 -6.16 -11.38 9.73
N LEU A 65 -5.96 -12.69 9.55
CA LEU A 65 -5.08 -13.48 10.39
C LEU A 65 -3.62 -13.02 10.28
N LEU A 66 -3.14 -12.76 9.07
CA LEU A 66 -1.77 -12.28 8.84
C LEU A 66 -1.56 -10.89 9.45
N LEU A 67 -2.45 -9.93 9.17
CA LEU A 67 -2.37 -8.59 9.73
C LEU A 67 -2.48 -8.61 11.26
N GLY A 68 -3.48 -9.32 11.79
CA GLY A 68 -3.70 -9.45 13.23
C GLY A 68 -2.51 -10.10 13.93
N GLY A 69 -1.95 -11.18 13.37
CA GLY A 69 -0.79 -11.88 13.93
C GLY A 69 0.46 -11.00 13.97
N VAL A 70 0.74 -10.26 12.89
CA VAL A 70 1.91 -9.35 12.87
C VAL A 70 1.71 -8.15 13.78
N ILE A 71 0.54 -7.52 13.78
CA ILE A 71 0.22 -6.39 14.67
C ILE A 71 0.27 -6.82 16.13
N PHE A 72 -0.28 -7.99 16.47
CA PHE A 72 -0.20 -8.56 17.81
C PHE A 72 1.25 -8.80 18.24
N SER A 73 2.07 -9.40 17.36
CA SER A 73 3.48 -9.65 17.64
C SER A 73 4.28 -8.36 17.85
N ALA A 74 4.07 -7.36 16.98
CA ALA A 74 4.69 -6.04 17.10
C ALA A 74 4.29 -5.35 18.41
N CYS A 75 3.00 -5.36 18.74
CA CYS A 75 2.46 -4.81 19.98
C CYS A 75 3.05 -5.52 21.21
N TRP A 76 3.12 -6.85 21.20
CA TRP A 76 3.65 -7.60 22.32
C TRP A 76 5.13 -7.28 22.57
N LEU A 77 5.94 -7.25 21.51
CA LEU A 77 7.37 -6.90 21.59
C LEU A 77 7.57 -5.46 22.08
N ASP A 78 6.82 -4.52 21.52
CA ASP A 78 6.88 -3.11 21.89
C ASP A 78 6.43 -2.89 23.35
N PHE A 79 5.31 -3.50 23.75
CA PHE A 79 4.83 -3.44 25.13
C PHE A 79 5.83 -4.02 26.13
N ARG A 80 6.42 -5.19 25.82
CA ARG A 80 7.40 -5.83 26.72
C ARG A 80 8.64 -4.95 26.92
N ARG A 81 9.19 -4.37 25.85
CA ARG A 81 10.36 -3.48 25.93
C ARG A 81 10.04 -2.15 26.59
N THR A 82 8.94 -1.52 26.20
CA THR A 82 8.52 -0.23 26.77
C THR A 82 8.20 -0.36 28.25
N ARG A 83 7.55 -1.45 28.68
CA ARG A 83 7.28 -1.73 30.10
C ARG A 83 8.55 -1.97 30.91
N ALA A 84 9.54 -2.66 30.35
CA ALA A 84 10.82 -2.88 31.02
C ALA A 84 11.58 -1.55 31.23
N LEU A 85 11.63 -0.69 30.22
CA LEU A 85 12.29 0.61 30.31
C LEU A 85 11.59 1.57 31.27
N ARG A 86 10.25 1.67 31.20
CA ARG A 86 9.49 2.57 32.09
C ARG A 86 9.59 2.17 33.56
N ARG A 87 9.61 0.86 33.86
CA ARG A 87 9.85 0.37 35.23
C ARG A 87 11.22 0.74 35.77
N SER A 88 12.24 0.82 34.91
CA SER A 88 13.57 1.26 35.34
C SER A 88 13.69 2.77 35.57
N ARG A 89 12.72 3.56 35.10
CA ARG A 89 12.71 5.02 35.20
C ARG A 89 11.60 5.56 36.12
N ASP A 90 10.83 4.67 36.76
CA ASP A 90 9.63 5.00 37.56
C ASP A 90 8.65 5.95 36.84
N GLU A 91 8.54 5.82 35.51
CA GLU A 91 7.66 6.66 34.69
C GLU A 91 6.23 6.10 34.62
N THR A 92 5.24 6.94 34.93
CA THR A 92 3.82 6.61 34.77
C THR A 92 3.27 7.01 33.39
N VAL A 93 2.26 6.29 32.89
CA VAL A 93 1.60 6.60 31.61
C VAL A 93 0.73 7.85 31.77
N SER A 94 0.91 8.85 30.90
CA SER A 94 0.06 10.05 30.91
C SER A 94 -1.35 9.75 30.35
N PHE A 95 -2.35 10.52 30.81
CA PHE A 95 -3.72 10.41 30.31
C PHE A 95 -3.80 10.64 28.79
N VAL A 96 -3.09 11.66 28.28
CA VAL A 96 -3.03 11.98 26.85
C VAL A 96 -2.47 10.81 26.06
N GLN A 97 -1.40 10.17 26.56
CA GLN A 97 -0.84 8.98 25.92
C GLN A 97 -1.88 7.86 25.80
N GLY A 98 -2.73 7.67 26.81
CA GLY A 98 -3.83 6.71 26.76
C GLY A 98 -4.84 7.01 25.64
N GLN A 99 -5.20 8.27 25.42
CA GLN A 99 -6.14 8.65 24.36
C GLN A 99 -5.53 8.53 22.96
N VAL A 100 -4.28 8.96 22.80
CA VAL A 100 -3.57 8.82 21.52
C VAL A 100 -3.38 7.34 21.16
N LEU A 101 -3.13 6.47 22.15
CA LEU A 101 -3.05 5.03 21.91
C LEU A 101 -4.40 4.44 21.44
N LYS A 102 -5.54 4.91 21.96
CA LYS A 102 -6.86 4.49 21.44
C LYS A 102 -7.05 4.88 19.98
N LEU A 103 -6.66 6.11 19.62
CA LEU A 103 -6.69 6.55 18.22
C LEU A 103 -5.79 5.68 17.34
N TRP A 104 -4.58 5.36 17.80
CA TRP A 104 -3.67 4.46 17.09
C TRP A 104 -4.32 3.11 16.79
N TRP A 105 -4.97 2.49 17.80
CA TRP A 105 -5.70 1.24 17.61
C TRP A 105 -6.90 1.37 16.66
N LEU A 106 -7.61 2.50 16.71
CA LEU A 106 -8.72 2.76 15.78
C LEU A 106 -8.21 2.85 14.33
N LEU A 107 -7.07 3.51 14.09
CA LEU A 107 -6.46 3.60 12.76
C LEU A 107 -5.97 2.25 12.26
N LEU A 108 -5.35 1.43 13.12
CA LEU A 108 -4.96 0.05 12.76
C LEU A 108 -6.19 -0.82 12.45
N GLY A 109 -7.23 -0.74 13.28
CA GLY A 109 -8.50 -1.44 13.05
C GLY A 109 -9.15 -1.03 11.73
N MET A 110 -9.16 0.27 11.42
CA MET A 110 -9.60 0.79 10.12
C MET A 110 -8.79 0.21 8.97
N GLY A 111 -7.45 0.13 9.09
CA GLY A 111 -6.59 -0.49 8.09
C GLY A 111 -6.91 -1.96 7.81
N ILE A 112 -7.20 -2.73 8.87
CA ILE A 112 -7.63 -4.13 8.76
C ILE A 112 -9.00 -4.23 8.08
N LEU A 113 -9.99 -3.45 8.52
CA LEU A 113 -11.34 -3.44 7.94
C LEU A 113 -11.33 -3.04 6.47
N LEU A 114 -10.53 -2.03 6.09
CA LEU A 114 -10.37 -1.60 4.70
C LEU A 114 -9.74 -2.72 3.86
N ASN A 115 -8.73 -3.42 4.36
CA ASN A 115 -8.14 -4.54 3.63
C ASN A 115 -9.12 -5.71 3.48
N PHE A 116 -9.87 -6.03 4.53
CA PHE A 116 -10.93 -7.02 4.47
C PHE A 116 -11.98 -6.64 3.41
N ALA A 117 -12.47 -5.39 3.43
CA ALA A 117 -13.41 -4.87 2.45
C ALA A 117 -12.84 -4.93 1.02
N MET A 118 -11.56 -4.60 0.82
CA MET A 118 -10.92 -4.63 -0.50
C MET A 118 -10.86 -6.03 -1.12
N VAL A 119 -10.90 -7.09 -0.32
CA VAL A 119 -10.97 -8.46 -0.86
C VAL A 119 -12.32 -8.72 -1.55
N PHE A 120 -13.41 -8.12 -1.07
CA PHE A 120 -14.75 -8.29 -1.64
C PHE A 120 -15.09 -7.26 -2.70
N PHE A 121 -14.76 -5.99 -2.44
CA PHE A 121 -15.14 -4.85 -3.28
C PHE A 121 -14.06 -4.39 -4.26
N GLY A 122 -12.85 -4.98 -4.17
CA GLY A 122 -11.69 -4.57 -4.96
C GLY A 122 -10.98 -3.34 -4.38
N GLY A 123 -10.07 -2.74 -5.15
CA GLY A 123 -9.30 -1.56 -4.70
C GLY A 123 -8.03 -1.89 -3.91
N GLY A 124 -7.63 -3.17 -3.82
CA GLY A 124 -6.39 -3.60 -3.16
C GLY A 124 -5.11 -2.93 -3.69
N TYR A 125 -5.15 -2.37 -4.91
CA TYR A 125 -4.04 -1.59 -5.46
C TYR A 125 -3.68 -0.34 -4.63
N MET A 126 -4.61 0.17 -3.82
CA MET A 126 -4.38 1.34 -2.93
C MET A 126 -3.97 0.95 -1.51
N SER A 127 -3.93 -0.35 -1.18
CA SER A 127 -3.74 -0.81 0.20
C SER A 127 -2.46 -0.25 0.84
N TYR A 128 -1.33 -0.29 0.13
CA TYR A 128 -0.05 0.23 0.63
C TYR A 128 -0.10 1.73 0.92
N THR A 129 -0.70 2.50 0.03
CA THR A 129 -0.87 3.95 0.21
C THR A 129 -1.74 4.25 1.42
N ILE A 130 -2.85 3.53 1.58
CA ILE A 130 -3.77 3.70 2.71
C ILE A 130 -3.03 3.40 4.02
N TRP A 131 -2.25 2.32 4.09
CA TRP A 131 -1.45 2.01 5.27
C TRP A 131 -0.42 3.10 5.59
N ILE A 132 0.27 3.63 4.59
CA ILE A 132 1.22 4.73 4.80
C ILE A 132 0.50 5.98 5.33
N VAL A 133 -0.69 6.31 4.81
CA VAL A 133 -1.50 7.44 5.31
C VAL A 133 -1.96 7.18 6.75
N LEU A 134 -2.47 5.99 7.07
CA LEU A 134 -2.98 5.67 8.40
C LEU A 134 -1.86 5.72 9.45
N ILE A 135 -0.70 5.14 9.15
CA ILE A 135 0.48 5.22 10.02
C ILE A 135 0.99 6.66 10.11
N GLY A 136 1.06 7.37 8.98
CA GLY A 136 1.46 8.77 8.93
C GLY A 136 0.56 9.67 9.77
N LEU A 137 -0.76 9.47 9.71
CA LEU A 137 -1.74 10.18 10.53
C LEU A 137 -1.57 9.84 12.02
N GLY A 138 -1.37 8.56 12.34
CA GLY A 138 -1.09 8.12 13.70
C GLY A 138 0.15 8.81 14.29
N LEU A 139 1.26 8.83 13.55
CA LEU A 139 2.49 9.51 13.94
C LEU A 139 2.34 11.04 13.99
N PHE A 140 1.55 11.61 13.08
CA PHE A 140 1.26 13.05 13.05
C PHE A 140 0.55 13.48 14.34
N VAL A 141 -0.53 12.80 14.70
CA VAL A 141 -1.28 13.08 15.93
C VAL A 141 -0.43 12.82 17.17
N TYR A 142 0.36 11.74 17.18
CA TYR A 142 1.31 11.48 18.26
C TYR A 142 2.32 12.63 18.41
N GLY A 143 2.78 13.18 17.30
CA GLY A 143 3.71 14.30 17.23
C GLY A 143 3.17 15.62 17.81
N LEU A 144 1.87 15.90 17.64
CA LEU A 144 1.25 17.12 18.18
C LEU A 144 1.36 17.23 19.71
N PHE A 145 1.39 16.10 20.39
CA PHE A 145 1.46 15.99 21.85
C PHE A 145 2.83 15.52 22.36
N SER A 146 3.81 15.36 21.46
CA SER A 146 5.13 14.85 21.76
C SER A 146 6.15 15.97 21.97
N GLU A 147 7.13 15.75 22.83
CA GLU A 147 8.32 16.61 22.93
C GLU A 147 9.21 16.55 21.68
N GLN A 148 8.98 15.53 20.86
CA GLN A 148 9.75 15.24 19.67
C GLN A 148 8.97 15.70 18.42
N ALA A 149 9.69 16.20 17.40
CA ALA A 149 9.10 16.68 16.15
C ALA A 149 8.57 15.56 15.23
N LEU A 150 7.86 14.58 15.78
CA LEU A 150 7.33 13.42 15.06
C LEU A 150 6.21 13.79 14.09
N GLU A 151 5.57 14.95 14.31
CA GLU A 151 4.56 15.52 13.41
C GLU A 151 5.09 15.64 11.97
N TRP A 152 6.37 16.00 11.80
CA TRP A 152 7.03 16.11 10.51
C TRP A 152 7.18 14.74 9.84
N GLY A 153 7.57 13.72 10.60
CA GLY A 153 7.65 12.34 10.09
C GLY A 153 6.29 11.82 9.62
N GLY A 154 5.23 12.08 10.38
CA GLY A 154 3.86 11.76 9.98
C GLY A 154 3.44 12.48 8.69
N ALA A 155 3.71 13.79 8.60
CA ALA A 155 3.43 14.59 7.41
C ALA A 155 4.21 14.11 6.17
N LEU A 156 5.46 13.70 6.33
CA LEU A 156 6.28 13.13 5.24
C LEU A 156 5.69 11.83 4.70
N LEU A 157 5.21 10.94 5.58
CA LEU A 157 4.55 9.70 5.14
C LEU A 157 3.26 10.01 4.36
N ILE A 158 2.44 10.94 4.85
CA ILE A 158 1.20 11.34 4.16
C ILE A 158 1.52 11.95 2.79
N THR A 159 2.49 12.86 2.70
CA THR A 159 2.88 13.48 1.42
C THR A 159 3.49 12.47 0.45
N LEU A 160 4.30 11.52 0.93
CA LEU A 160 4.80 10.39 0.14
C LEU A 160 3.64 9.57 -0.45
N ALA A 161 2.64 9.24 0.36
CA ALA A 161 1.47 8.48 -0.06
C ALA A 161 0.65 9.22 -1.13
N ILE A 162 0.38 10.50 -0.92
CA ILE A 162 -0.29 11.36 -1.90
C ILE A 162 0.52 11.44 -3.20
N GLY A 163 1.85 11.61 -3.09
CA GLY A 163 2.77 11.62 -4.23
C GLY A 163 2.65 10.35 -5.07
N MET A 164 2.62 9.17 -4.46
CA MET A 164 2.46 7.91 -5.19
C MET A 164 1.16 7.84 -6.00
N LEU A 165 0.05 8.37 -5.46
CA LEU A 165 -1.23 8.43 -6.17
C LEU A 165 -1.19 9.46 -7.31
N MET A 166 -0.66 10.66 -7.03
CA MET A 166 -0.54 11.76 -8.00
C MET A 166 0.29 11.36 -9.22
N PHE A 167 1.44 10.71 -9.00
CA PHE A 167 2.33 10.23 -10.06
C PHE A 167 1.86 8.90 -10.68
N LYS A 168 0.77 8.31 -10.18
CA LYS A 168 0.21 7.03 -10.64
C LYS A 168 1.28 5.93 -10.67
N VAL A 169 2.02 5.79 -9.57
CA VAL A 169 3.04 4.75 -9.40
C VAL A 169 2.39 3.37 -9.64
N PRO A 170 3.06 2.42 -10.32
CA PRO A 170 2.53 1.06 -10.50
C PRO A 170 2.44 0.33 -9.16
N TYR A 171 1.56 -0.67 -9.06
CA TYR A 171 1.33 -1.41 -7.80
C TYR A 171 2.61 -1.95 -7.16
N GLN A 172 3.48 -2.61 -7.94
CA GLN A 172 4.78 -3.09 -7.46
C GLN A 172 5.67 -1.94 -6.96
N GLY A 173 5.64 -0.79 -7.63
CA GLY A 173 6.35 0.41 -7.16
C GLY A 173 5.79 0.90 -5.82
N MET A 174 4.47 0.89 -5.63
CA MET A 174 3.84 1.26 -4.35
C MET A 174 4.23 0.28 -3.24
N ARG A 175 4.28 -1.03 -3.54
CA ARG A 175 4.71 -2.07 -2.58
C ARG A 175 6.12 -1.82 -2.08
N TRP A 176 7.09 -1.68 -2.98
CA TRP A 176 8.49 -1.46 -2.60
C TRP A 176 8.74 -0.11 -1.95
N THR A 177 7.97 0.91 -2.33
CA THR A 177 7.98 2.20 -1.63
C THR A 177 7.47 2.05 -0.20
N ALA A 178 6.41 1.27 0.04
CA ALA A 178 5.94 0.98 1.40
C ALA A 178 6.95 0.16 2.22
N VAL A 179 7.58 -0.86 1.61
CA VAL A 179 8.67 -1.61 2.24
C VAL A 179 9.81 -0.68 2.66
N ALA A 180 10.22 0.24 1.79
CA ALA A 180 11.27 1.21 2.11
C ALA A 180 10.81 2.23 3.18
N ALA A 181 9.61 2.77 3.07
CA ALA A 181 9.07 3.75 4.01
C ALA A 181 8.92 3.17 5.43
N PHE A 182 8.48 1.92 5.55
CA PHE A 182 8.36 1.25 6.85
C PHE A 182 9.69 0.66 7.32
N GLY A 183 10.39 -0.08 6.47
CA GLY A 183 11.59 -0.86 6.86
C GLY A 183 12.85 -0.03 7.02
N VAL A 184 12.98 1.08 6.30
CA VAL A 184 14.11 2.01 6.40
C VAL A 184 13.64 3.34 6.98
N GLY A 185 12.53 3.88 6.47
CA GLY A 185 12.01 5.18 6.87
C GLY A 185 11.63 5.29 8.35
N MET A 186 10.83 4.37 8.90
CA MET A 186 10.45 4.44 10.32
C MET A 186 11.64 4.28 11.28
N PRO A 187 12.57 3.31 11.09
CA PRO A 187 13.80 3.26 11.87
C PRO A 187 14.62 4.56 11.78
N LEU A 188 14.79 5.14 10.58
CA LEU A 188 15.50 6.41 10.40
C LEU A 188 14.83 7.56 11.15
N LEU A 189 13.49 7.62 11.17
CA LEU A 189 12.77 8.60 12.00
C LEU A 189 13.18 8.43 13.48
N GLY A 190 13.30 7.22 14.00
CA GLY A 190 13.77 7.00 15.38
C GLY A 190 15.14 7.61 15.69
N PHE A 191 16.03 7.74 14.70
CA PHE A 191 17.34 8.38 14.86
C PHE A 191 17.33 9.88 14.57
N LEU A 192 16.55 10.32 13.59
CA LEU A 192 16.49 11.71 13.12
C LEU A 192 15.53 12.58 13.93
N VAL A 193 14.62 11.97 14.69
CA VAL A 193 13.66 12.69 15.51
C VAL A 193 14.39 13.43 16.63
N THR A 194 14.41 14.75 16.47
CA THR A 194 15.06 15.69 17.38
C THR A 194 14.03 16.41 18.27
N PRO A 195 14.45 16.98 19.41
CA PRO A 195 13.57 17.74 20.28
C PRO A 195 12.87 18.89 19.57
N SER A 196 11.63 19.20 19.99
CA SER A 196 10.83 20.30 19.48
C SER A 196 11.53 21.64 19.77
N GLY A 197 11.99 22.38 18.74
CA GLY A 197 12.65 23.68 18.90
C GLY A 197 13.83 23.98 17.98
N ARG A 198 14.35 23.01 17.21
CA ARG A 198 15.40 23.27 16.21
C ARG A 198 14.84 23.98 14.97
N GLY A 199 15.65 24.88 14.40
CA GLY A 199 15.27 25.72 13.25
C GLY A 199 14.80 24.94 12.02
N VAL A 200 13.83 25.54 11.30
CA VAL A 200 13.13 24.93 10.15
C VAL A 200 14.10 24.42 9.08
N MET A 201 15.17 25.17 8.78
CA MET A 201 16.18 24.82 7.77
C MET A 201 16.79 23.43 8.00
N ARG A 202 17.20 23.13 9.23
CA ARG A 202 17.79 21.83 9.59
C ARG A 202 16.78 20.70 9.46
N ARG A 203 15.52 20.95 9.84
CA ARG A 203 14.44 19.98 9.70
C ARG A 203 14.11 19.69 8.25
N SER A 204 14.12 20.70 7.38
CA SER A 204 13.97 20.51 5.95
C SER A 204 15.09 19.67 5.36
N ALA A 205 16.34 19.89 5.82
CA ALA A 205 17.48 19.06 5.41
C ALA A 205 17.36 17.61 5.90
N GLU A 206 16.98 17.39 7.17
CA GLU A 206 16.73 16.06 7.74
C GLU A 206 15.58 15.35 7.00
N SER A 207 14.52 16.07 6.64
CA SER A 207 13.39 15.57 5.85
C SER A 207 13.79 15.22 4.41
N GLY A 208 14.62 16.07 3.78
CA GLY A 208 15.17 15.81 2.46
C GLY A 208 16.07 14.57 2.44
N LEU A 209 16.93 14.42 3.45
CA LEU A 209 17.76 13.22 3.63
C LEU A 209 16.90 11.98 3.84
N TRP A 210 15.86 12.07 4.68
CA TRP A 210 14.93 10.97 4.91
C TRP A 210 14.23 10.54 3.62
N LEU A 211 13.68 11.49 2.86
CA LEU A 211 13.03 11.23 1.58
C LEU A 211 14.00 10.61 0.57
N LEU A 212 15.22 11.12 0.49
CA LEU A 212 16.26 10.59 -0.39
C LEU A 212 16.57 9.14 -0.05
N LEU A 213 16.79 8.80 1.23
CA LEU A 213 17.10 7.44 1.65
C LEU A 213 15.94 6.47 1.39
N VAL A 214 14.70 6.90 1.65
CA VAL A 214 13.51 6.10 1.35
C VAL A 214 13.33 5.91 -0.16
N ALA A 215 13.50 6.96 -0.97
CA ALA A 215 13.36 6.91 -2.42
C ALA A 215 14.44 6.04 -3.07
N VAL A 216 15.71 6.18 -2.65
CA VAL A 216 16.82 5.36 -3.14
C VAL A 216 16.61 3.90 -2.77
N SER A 217 16.18 3.62 -1.54
CA SER A 217 15.89 2.25 -1.10
C SER A 217 14.72 1.64 -1.88
N ALA A 218 13.65 2.41 -2.09
CA ALA A 218 12.50 1.97 -2.88
C ALA A 218 12.89 1.70 -4.34
N TRP A 219 13.69 2.58 -4.94
CA TRP A 219 14.19 2.42 -6.30
C TRP A 219 15.10 1.20 -6.42
N ALA A 220 16.05 1.00 -5.50
CA ALA A 220 16.94 -0.15 -5.49
C ALA A 220 16.17 -1.47 -5.32
N LEU A 221 15.19 -1.53 -4.42
CA LEU A 221 14.32 -2.70 -4.27
C LEU A 221 13.49 -2.95 -5.52
N TYR A 222 12.93 -1.90 -6.12
CA TYR A 222 12.16 -2.01 -7.34
C TYR A 222 13.01 -2.51 -8.51
N THR A 223 14.22 -1.99 -8.73
CA THR A 223 15.08 -2.44 -9.84
C THR A 223 15.64 -3.83 -9.62
N TRP A 224 15.96 -4.20 -8.37
CA TRP A 224 16.47 -5.53 -8.04
C TRP A 224 15.41 -6.63 -8.20
N THR A 225 14.15 -6.31 -7.90
CA THR A 225 13.03 -7.25 -7.98
C THR A 225 12.17 -7.10 -9.23
N ALA A 226 12.39 -6.04 -10.01
CA ALA A 226 11.79 -5.89 -11.33
C ALA A 226 12.15 -7.16 -12.12
N PRO A 227 11.17 -7.83 -12.74
CA PRO A 227 11.41 -8.99 -13.57
C PRO A 227 12.21 -8.57 -14.80
N THR A 228 13.53 -8.50 -14.63
CA THR A 228 14.56 -8.26 -15.64
C THR A 228 14.93 -9.55 -16.37
N ARG A 229 14.28 -10.68 -16.04
CA ARG A 229 14.29 -11.85 -16.92
C ARG A 229 13.42 -11.56 -18.14
N VAL A 230 14.01 -10.79 -19.06
CA VAL A 230 13.81 -10.94 -20.49
C VAL A 230 13.81 -12.45 -20.74
N PRO A 231 12.68 -13.04 -21.12
CA PRO A 231 12.74 -14.41 -21.59
C PRO A 231 13.60 -14.37 -22.86
N ASP A 232 14.76 -15.03 -22.86
CA ASP A 232 15.48 -15.41 -24.07
C ASP A 232 14.71 -16.51 -24.81
N LEU A 233 13.41 -16.28 -24.99
CA LEU A 233 12.52 -17.18 -25.69
C LEU A 233 12.42 -16.66 -27.13
N PRO A 234 12.61 -17.52 -28.14
CA PRO A 234 12.31 -17.14 -29.51
C PRO A 234 10.84 -16.73 -29.58
N VAL A 235 10.60 -15.53 -30.11
CA VAL A 235 9.24 -15.02 -30.26
C VAL A 235 8.64 -15.63 -31.51
N VAL A 236 7.52 -16.32 -31.34
CA VAL A 236 6.82 -17.04 -32.41
C VAL A 236 5.59 -16.25 -32.82
N SER A 237 5.25 -16.25 -34.12
CA SER A 237 4.02 -15.60 -34.60
C SER A 237 2.78 -16.35 -34.12
N LEU A 238 1.65 -15.64 -33.99
CA LEU A 238 0.37 -16.26 -33.61
C LEU A 238 -0.01 -17.43 -34.54
N ASP A 239 0.29 -17.34 -35.84
CA ASP A 239 -0.03 -18.40 -36.80
C ASP A 239 0.86 -19.63 -36.61
N ALA A 240 2.16 -19.44 -36.38
CA ALA A 240 3.07 -20.53 -36.07
C ALA A 240 2.77 -21.17 -34.71
N PHE A 241 2.26 -20.40 -33.74
CA PHE A 241 1.77 -20.92 -32.47
C PHE A 241 0.54 -21.82 -32.64
N LYS A 242 -0.44 -21.40 -33.46
CA LYS A 242 -1.66 -22.20 -33.74
C LYS A 242 -1.37 -23.54 -34.42
N GLN A 243 -0.26 -23.63 -35.16
CA GLN A 243 0.14 -24.84 -35.87
C GLN A 243 0.91 -25.84 -34.98
N GLN A 244 1.29 -25.47 -33.76
CA GLN A 244 1.99 -26.37 -32.84
C GLN A 244 1.04 -27.38 -32.20
N THR A 245 1.41 -28.65 -32.25
CA THR A 245 0.63 -29.77 -31.69
C THR A 245 0.84 -29.91 -30.17
N LEU A 246 2.00 -29.46 -29.65
CA LEU A 246 2.26 -29.34 -28.21
C LEU A 246 2.66 -27.89 -27.90
N ALA A 247 1.95 -27.28 -26.96
CA ALA A 247 2.33 -25.98 -26.42
C ALA A 247 3.57 -26.16 -25.52
N PRO A 248 4.69 -25.46 -25.79
CA PRO A 248 5.85 -25.49 -24.91
C PRO A 248 5.51 -24.99 -23.51
N LYS A 249 6.23 -25.48 -22.50
CA LYS A 249 6.09 -25.03 -21.10
C LYS A 249 6.27 -23.51 -20.96
N TYR A 250 7.16 -22.91 -21.74
CA TYR A 250 7.35 -21.46 -21.84
C TYR A 250 7.57 -21.03 -23.29
N GLN A 251 6.81 -20.06 -23.77
CA GLN A 251 6.96 -19.51 -25.12
C GLN A 251 6.53 -18.05 -25.21
N ALA A 252 7.22 -17.25 -26.02
CA ALA A 252 6.78 -15.90 -26.33
C ALA A 252 6.01 -15.89 -27.66
N VAL A 253 4.81 -15.29 -27.68
CA VAL A 253 3.94 -15.23 -28.86
C VAL A 253 3.64 -13.79 -29.22
N THR A 254 3.84 -13.43 -30.49
CA THR A 254 3.45 -12.12 -31.03
C THR A 254 1.98 -12.12 -31.44
N LEU A 255 1.22 -11.23 -30.83
CA LEU A 255 -0.13 -10.86 -31.27
C LEU A 255 -0.02 -9.64 -32.20
N PRO A 256 -0.37 -9.76 -33.49
CA PRO A 256 -0.30 -8.64 -34.42
C PRO A 256 -1.32 -7.55 -34.06
N ALA A 257 -1.04 -6.31 -34.49
CA ALA A 257 -2.06 -5.27 -34.48
C ALA A 257 -3.26 -5.73 -35.34
N GLY A 258 -4.47 -5.40 -34.91
CA GLY A 258 -5.71 -5.91 -35.51
C GLY A 258 -6.21 -7.23 -34.92
N THR A 259 -5.45 -7.91 -34.06
CA THR A 259 -5.95 -9.13 -33.39
C THR A 259 -7.17 -8.80 -32.55
N SER A 260 -8.26 -9.54 -32.80
CA SER A 260 -9.51 -9.46 -32.04
C SER A 260 -9.45 -10.40 -30.84
N ILE A 261 -9.52 -9.85 -29.64
CA ILE A 261 -9.51 -10.59 -28.38
C ILE A 261 -10.95 -10.64 -27.86
N PRO A 262 -11.58 -11.83 -27.80
CA PRO A 262 -12.92 -11.96 -27.23
C PRO A 262 -12.86 -11.77 -25.71
N ILE A 263 -13.75 -10.94 -25.20
CA ILE A 263 -14.00 -10.73 -23.78
C ILE A 263 -15.36 -11.30 -23.46
N ARG A 264 -15.38 -12.18 -22.45
CA ARG A 264 -16.61 -12.69 -21.85
C ARG A 264 -16.85 -11.94 -20.55
N ILE A 265 -17.98 -11.26 -20.46
CA ILE A 265 -18.46 -10.65 -19.22
C ILE A 265 -19.65 -11.49 -18.75
N SER A 266 -19.58 -11.97 -17.52
CA SER A 266 -20.69 -12.62 -16.81
C SER A 266 -21.19 -11.69 -15.70
N LEU A 267 -22.51 -11.55 -15.58
CA LEU A 267 -23.18 -10.53 -14.76
C LEU A 267 -24.14 -11.15 -13.73
N GLY A 268 -23.65 -11.94 -12.77
CA GLY A 268 -24.51 -12.66 -11.83
C GLY A 268 -25.07 -11.80 -10.68
N GLY A 269 -26.30 -12.08 -10.25
CA GLY A 269 -26.91 -11.53 -9.02
C GLY A 269 -27.97 -12.48 -8.43
N GLU A 270 -28.42 -12.25 -7.20
CA GLU A 270 -29.45 -13.10 -6.55
C GLU A 270 -30.80 -13.07 -7.26
N VAL A 271 -31.14 -11.95 -7.90
CA VAL A 271 -32.41 -11.73 -8.64
C VAL A 271 -32.19 -11.77 -10.17
N ILE A 272 -30.94 -11.93 -10.62
CA ILE A 272 -30.56 -11.88 -12.03
C ILE A 272 -29.90 -13.22 -12.39
N GLU A 273 -30.64 -14.09 -13.07
CA GLU A 273 -30.07 -15.25 -13.77
C GLU A 273 -29.25 -14.76 -14.95
N SER A 274 -27.93 -14.67 -14.79
CA SER A 274 -27.06 -14.16 -15.83
C SER A 274 -26.56 -15.29 -16.73
N VAL A 275 -27.19 -15.45 -17.89
CA VAL A 275 -26.61 -16.19 -19.01
C VAL A 275 -26.61 -15.29 -20.25
N ILE A 276 -26.16 -14.04 -20.10
CA ILE A 276 -25.85 -13.21 -21.25
C ILE A 276 -24.34 -13.14 -21.36
N GLU A 277 -23.77 -14.14 -22.03
CA GLU A 277 -22.42 -14.01 -22.57
C GLU A 277 -22.50 -13.01 -23.73
N TYR A 278 -22.14 -11.74 -23.46
CA TYR A 278 -21.94 -10.80 -24.56
C TYR A 278 -20.51 -10.97 -25.08
N PRO A 279 -20.31 -11.50 -26.30
CA PRO A 279 -18.98 -11.57 -26.89
C PRO A 279 -18.57 -10.17 -27.34
N MET A 280 -18.03 -9.38 -26.43
CA MET A 280 -17.36 -8.15 -26.81
C MET A 280 -15.97 -8.49 -27.35
N SER A 281 -15.57 -7.88 -28.44
CA SER A 281 -14.20 -8.03 -28.95
C SER A 281 -13.42 -6.74 -28.76
N ILE A 282 -12.19 -6.85 -28.28
CA ILE A 282 -11.24 -5.75 -28.28
C ILE A 282 -10.20 -6.00 -29.35
N THR A 283 -10.02 -5.03 -30.23
CA THR A 283 -8.99 -5.07 -31.28
C THR A 283 -7.70 -4.43 -30.79
N LEU A 284 -6.58 -5.15 -30.92
CA LEU A 284 -5.26 -4.61 -30.59
C LEU A 284 -4.88 -3.48 -31.55
N LYS A 285 -4.61 -2.27 -31.04
CA LYS A 285 -4.10 -1.15 -31.85
C LYS A 285 -2.63 -1.28 -32.24
N LYS A 286 -1.85 -2.04 -31.44
CA LYS A 286 -0.41 -2.24 -31.59
C LYS A 286 -0.09 -3.71 -31.43
N SER A 287 1.01 -4.17 -32.03
CA SER A 287 1.50 -5.53 -31.77
C SER A 287 2.00 -5.65 -30.33
N ILE A 288 1.68 -6.78 -29.70
CA ILE A 288 2.09 -7.10 -28.34
C ILE A 288 2.67 -8.51 -28.36
N ASP A 289 3.84 -8.68 -27.78
CA ASP A 289 4.39 -10.00 -27.52
C ASP A 289 4.06 -10.38 -26.08
N ILE A 290 3.53 -11.58 -25.87
CA ILE A 290 3.14 -12.10 -24.57
C ILE A 290 3.94 -13.36 -24.24
N VAL A 291 4.28 -13.55 -22.97
CA VAL A 291 4.87 -14.82 -22.50
C VAL A 291 3.74 -15.74 -22.06
N LEU A 292 3.73 -16.94 -22.63
CA LEU A 292 2.88 -18.04 -22.22
C LEU A 292 3.70 -18.98 -21.33
N ALA A 293 3.11 -19.38 -20.20
CA ALA A 293 3.55 -20.47 -19.34
C ALA A 293 2.43 -21.52 -19.32
N ASP A 294 2.72 -22.75 -19.74
CA ASP A 294 1.74 -23.84 -19.85
C ASP A 294 0.47 -23.43 -20.63
N GLY A 295 0.65 -22.68 -21.73
CA GLY A 295 -0.43 -22.19 -22.59
C GLY A 295 -1.25 -21.02 -22.02
N LYS A 296 -0.90 -20.49 -20.84
CA LYS A 296 -1.56 -19.32 -20.23
C LYS A 296 -0.64 -18.11 -20.18
N PRO A 297 -1.15 -16.88 -20.38
CA PRO A 297 -0.34 -15.67 -20.21
C PRO A 297 0.22 -15.56 -18.79
N ASP A 298 1.54 -15.42 -18.66
CA ASP A 298 2.27 -15.27 -17.39
C ASP A 298 2.34 -13.80 -16.91
N GLY A 299 1.63 -12.89 -17.59
CA GLY A 299 1.59 -11.45 -17.26
C GLY A 299 2.78 -10.63 -17.78
N ARG A 300 3.80 -11.28 -18.37
CA ARG A 300 4.92 -10.60 -19.05
C ARG A 300 4.56 -10.30 -20.51
N PHE A 301 4.79 -9.06 -20.94
CA PHE A 301 4.52 -8.61 -22.31
C PHE A 301 5.49 -7.50 -22.76
N ARG A 302 5.65 -7.30 -24.06
CA ARG A 302 6.29 -6.10 -24.64
C ARG A 302 5.45 -5.56 -25.80
N VAL A 303 5.45 -4.24 -25.96
CA VAL A 303 4.68 -3.56 -27.01
C VAL A 303 5.63 -3.18 -28.15
N GLN A 304 5.29 -3.55 -29.39
CA GLN A 304 6.06 -3.20 -30.61
C GLN A 304 7.57 -3.47 -30.50
N GLY A 305 7.97 -4.60 -29.90
CA GLY A 305 9.38 -4.95 -29.75
C GLY A 305 10.16 -4.10 -28.72
N GLY A 306 9.47 -3.30 -27.91
CA GLY A 306 10.05 -2.53 -26.81
C GLY A 306 10.53 -3.39 -25.62
N PRO A 307 10.89 -2.76 -24.49
CA PRO A 307 11.33 -3.50 -23.31
C PRO A 307 10.22 -4.40 -22.75
N TRP A 308 10.59 -5.57 -22.25
CA TRP A 308 9.67 -6.45 -21.52
C TRP A 308 9.16 -5.76 -20.26
N GLN A 309 7.85 -5.82 -20.10
CA GLN A 309 7.11 -5.36 -18.94
C GLN A 309 6.44 -6.57 -18.29
N SER A 310 6.16 -6.49 -16.98
CA SER A 310 5.32 -7.46 -16.27
C SER A 310 4.16 -6.73 -15.64
N ARG A 311 2.94 -7.21 -15.89
CA ARG A 311 1.72 -6.69 -15.25
C ARG A 311 0.87 -7.84 -14.75
N THR A 312 0.88 -8.02 -13.43
CA THR A 312 0.00 -8.99 -12.76
C THR A 312 -1.37 -8.36 -12.45
N TYR A 313 -1.45 -7.05 -12.17
CA TYR A 313 -2.71 -6.38 -11.76
C TYR A 313 -2.73 -4.87 -12.05
N ASP A 314 -2.95 -4.43 -13.30
CA ASP A 314 -3.08 -2.98 -13.59
C ASP A 314 -4.23 -2.66 -14.55
N PHE A 315 -5.37 -3.33 -14.37
CA PHE A 315 -6.62 -2.84 -14.93
C PHE A 315 -7.19 -1.79 -14.00
N ARG A 316 -7.14 -0.52 -14.42
CA ARG A 316 -7.80 0.59 -13.71
C ARG A 316 -9.11 0.90 -14.41
N LEU A 317 -10.21 0.72 -13.69
CA LEU A 317 -11.53 1.19 -14.12
C LEU A 317 -11.59 2.70 -13.89
N ARG A 318 -11.50 3.50 -14.95
CA ARG A 318 -11.47 4.97 -14.83
C ARG A 318 -12.87 5.53 -14.59
N ARG A 319 -13.87 4.92 -15.21
CA ARG A 319 -15.26 5.34 -15.13
C ARG A 319 -16.14 4.10 -15.15
N LEU A 320 -17.06 4.07 -14.19
CA LEU A 320 -18.18 3.14 -14.13
C LEU A 320 -19.44 4.02 -14.12
N LYS A 321 -20.05 4.22 -15.28
CA LYS A 321 -21.37 4.85 -15.33
C LYS A 321 -22.39 3.72 -15.26
N ARG A 322 -23.32 3.80 -14.30
CA ARG A 322 -24.45 2.88 -14.21
C ARG A 322 -25.71 3.73 -14.31
N GLU A 323 -26.47 3.55 -15.37
CA GLU A 323 -27.76 4.20 -15.53
C GLU A 323 -28.82 3.13 -15.70
N ALA A 324 -29.67 2.99 -14.69
CA ALA A 324 -30.87 2.19 -14.79
C ALA A 324 -32.02 3.13 -15.18
N HIS A 325 -32.70 2.81 -16.27
CA HIS A 325 -33.87 3.56 -16.70
C HIS A 325 -35.03 2.61 -17.00
N LEU A 326 -36.23 3.03 -16.62
CA LEU A 326 -37.47 2.34 -16.95
C LEU A 326 -38.12 3.07 -18.11
N GLY A 327 -37.92 2.56 -19.33
CA GLY A 327 -38.47 3.13 -20.55
C GLY A 327 -39.77 2.45 -20.97
N VAL A 328 -40.40 2.98 -22.02
CA VAL A 328 -41.62 2.41 -22.64
C VAL A 328 -41.38 0.99 -23.17
N GLN A 329 -40.12 0.61 -23.43
CA GLN A 329 -39.70 -0.72 -23.87
C GLN A 329 -39.32 -1.68 -22.72
N GLY A 330 -39.42 -1.23 -21.46
CA GLY A 330 -39.08 -2.01 -20.26
C GLY A 330 -37.85 -1.48 -19.49
N PRO A 331 -37.41 -2.23 -18.47
CA PRO A 331 -36.22 -1.88 -17.68
C PRO A 331 -34.94 -2.09 -18.49
N ALA A 332 -34.09 -1.06 -18.53
CA ALA A 332 -32.79 -1.12 -19.17
C ALA A 332 -31.69 -0.70 -18.17
N LEU A 333 -30.59 -1.43 -18.19
CA LEU A 333 -29.40 -1.18 -17.37
C LEU A 333 -28.23 -0.88 -18.31
N GLU A 334 -27.80 0.37 -18.35
CA GLU A 334 -26.63 0.80 -19.11
C GLU A 334 -25.40 0.84 -18.20
N ILE A 335 -24.37 0.07 -18.55
CA ILE A 335 -23.10 0.03 -17.83
C ILE A 335 -21.99 0.46 -18.79
N ASP A 336 -21.49 1.69 -18.63
CA ASP A 336 -20.31 2.18 -19.36
C ASP A 336 -19.05 1.92 -18.53
N LEU A 337 -18.16 1.10 -19.09
CA LEU A 337 -16.89 0.69 -18.49
C LEU A 337 -15.73 1.24 -19.32
N GLN A 338 -15.04 2.25 -18.79
CA GLN A 338 -13.83 2.77 -19.43
C GLN A 338 -12.56 2.17 -18.81
N PHE A 339 -11.94 1.27 -19.56
CA PHE A 339 -10.64 0.68 -19.23
C PHE A 339 -9.50 1.50 -19.84
N TRP A 340 -8.41 1.65 -19.10
CA TRP A 340 -7.18 2.28 -19.60
C TRP A 340 -5.98 1.42 -19.26
N THR A 341 -5.12 1.19 -20.24
CA THR A 341 -3.78 0.62 -20.07
C THR A 341 -2.77 1.67 -20.53
N ARG A 342 -1.87 2.15 -19.66
CA ARG A 342 -0.72 2.94 -20.15
C ARG A 342 0.11 2.08 -21.12
N PRO A 343 0.66 2.64 -22.21
CA PRO A 343 1.57 1.93 -23.11
C PRO A 343 2.80 1.40 -22.37
#